data_AF-A0A953DHY6-F1
#
_entry.id   AF-A0A953DHY6-F1
#
_cell.length_a   1.000
_cell.length_b   1.000
_cell.length_c   1.000
_cell.angle_alpha   90.00
_cell.angle_beta   90.00
_cell.angle_gamma   90.00
#
_symmetry.space_group_name_H-M   'P 1'
#
loop_
_entity.id
_entity.type
_entity.pdbx_description
1 polymer ?
#
loop_
_entity_poly.entity_id
_entity_poly.type
_entity_poly.pdbx_seq_one_letter_code
_entity_poly.pdbx_strand_id
1 'polypeptide(L)'
;MRVEQSTRRPAVDLLPVALLRLLFRPSAFFQDEPARGSLLGPLVTGLACIETATFLGEVLRMEGVRGVPIPWPFHQFVLVGGMEPSPDSQTPVGLLLSVLVAPLAGALLLALVAGAGHYMVRTVAPAGTAGFGATFRVVCYSAVAALGAWVPHIGVLCLIHATAIGVAGVRVVHRLPARRAATAVVSPIALLVTVFGVMQVLAAVALLVFNYG
;
A
#
# COMPACT_ATOMS: atom_id res chain seq x y z
N MET A 1 19.67 -39.04 -26.88
CA MET A 1 19.38 -37.59 -26.97
C MET A 1 18.13 -37.32 -26.14
N ARG A 2 18.29 -36.78 -24.93
CA ARG A 2 17.17 -36.45 -24.04
C ARG A 2 16.85 -34.98 -24.27
N VAL A 3 15.74 -34.71 -24.95
CA VAL A 3 15.23 -33.36 -25.19
C VAL A 3 14.99 -32.72 -23.82
N GLU A 4 15.82 -31.75 -23.44
CA GLU A 4 15.53 -30.84 -22.35
C GLU A 4 14.26 -30.08 -22.71
N GLN A 5 13.13 -30.54 -22.15
CA GLN A 5 11.91 -29.74 -22.15
C GLN A 5 12.16 -28.54 -21.25
N SER A 6 12.63 -27.46 -21.87
CA SER A 6 12.58 -26.10 -21.33
C SER A 6 11.11 -25.74 -21.08
N THR A 7 10.60 -26.14 -19.91
CA THR A 7 9.29 -25.72 -19.42
C THR A 7 9.41 -24.26 -19.01
N ARG A 8 9.36 -23.34 -19.99
CA ARG A 8 8.89 -21.98 -19.73
C ARG A 8 7.42 -22.10 -19.29
N ARG A 9 7.21 -22.35 -17.99
CA ARG A 9 5.90 -22.10 -17.40
C ARG A 9 5.59 -20.61 -17.65
N PRO A 10 4.43 -20.28 -18.23
CA PRO A 10 4.09 -18.89 -18.49
C PRO A 10 4.18 -18.13 -17.15
N ALA A 11 4.73 -16.92 -17.17
CA ALA A 11 4.94 -16.10 -15.97
C ALA A 11 3.66 -15.92 -15.13
N VAL A 12 2.49 -16.07 -15.75
CA VAL A 12 1.17 -16.04 -15.13
C VAL A 12 0.94 -17.20 -14.16
N ASP A 13 1.43 -18.41 -14.46
CA ASP A 13 1.25 -19.59 -13.58
C ASP A 13 2.10 -19.50 -12.31
N LEU A 14 3.17 -18.69 -12.36
CA LEU A 14 4.06 -18.44 -11.22
C LEU A 14 3.54 -17.31 -10.32
N LEU A 15 2.61 -16.48 -10.82
CA LEU A 15 2.08 -15.33 -10.09
C LEU A 15 1.37 -15.73 -8.79
N PRO A 16 0.46 -16.74 -8.76
CA PRO A 16 -0.19 -17.13 -7.51
C PRO A 16 0.80 -17.68 -6.49
N VAL A 17 1.78 -18.46 -6.93
CA VAL A 17 2.82 -19.03 -6.05
C VAL A 17 3.69 -17.91 -5.46
N ALA A 18 4.08 -16.92 -6.26
CA ALA A 18 4.85 -15.77 -5.81
C ALA A 18 4.07 -14.93 -4.79
N LEU A 19 2.77 -14.67 -5.04
CA LEU A 19 1.91 -13.92 -4.12
C LEU A 19 1.67 -14.68 -2.81
N LEU A 20 1.39 -15.98 -2.87
CA LEU A 20 1.26 -16.82 -1.67
C LEU A 20 2.56 -16.84 -0.86
N ARG A 21 3.71 -16.92 -1.54
CA ARG A 21 5.02 -16.86 -0.88
C ARG A 21 5.28 -15.50 -0.26
N LEU A 22 4.89 -14.41 -0.92
CA LEU A 22 4.97 -13.05 -0.38
C LEU A 22 4.11 -12.91 0.89
N LEU A 23 2.87 -13.40 0.87
CA LEU A 23 1.94 -13.32 1.99
C LEU A 23 2.41 -14.18 3.18
N PHE A 24 2.76 -15.45 2.94
CA PHE A 24 3.01 -16.40 4.04
C PHE A 24 4.49 -16.57 4.39
N ARG A 25 5.42 -16.19 3.50
CA ARG A 25 6.88 -16.29 3.70
C ARG A 25 7.61 -15.05 3.16
N PRO A 26 7.28 -13.83 3.63
CA PRO A 26 7.77 -12.59 3.05
C PRO A 26 9.30 -12.50 3.02
N SER A 27 9.98 -12.92 4.09
CA SER A 27 11.45 -12.91 4.13
C SER A 27 12.07 -13.75 3.02
N ALA A 28 11.49 -14.91 2.71
CA ALA A 28 11.98 -15.80 1.65
C ALA A 28 11.66 -15.26 0.25
N PHE A 29 10.57 -14.52 0.09
CA PHE A 29 10.27 -13.81 -1.16
C PHE A 29 11.29 -12.70 -1.41
N PHE A 30 11.57 -11.85 -0.41
CA PHE A 30 12.50 -10.72 -0.55
C PHE A 30 13.98 -11.13 -0.63
N GLN A 31 14.33 -12.36 -0.21
CA GLN A 31 15.68 -12.90 -0.40
C GLN A 31 15.95 -13.27 -1.86
N ASP A 32 14.92 -13.79 -2.54
CA ASP A 32 15.01 -14.19 -3.95
C ASP A 32 14.82 -12.99 -4.90
N GLU A 33 14.16 -11.92 -4.43
CA GLU A 33 13.93 -10.70 -5.20
C GLU A 33 15.24 -9.89 -5.37
N PRO A 34 15.60 -9.47 -6.61
CA PRO A 34 16.78 -8.66 -6.84
C PRO A 34 16.73 -7.32 -6.09
N ALA A 35 17.73 -7.07 -5.24
CA ALA A 35 17.86 -5.80 -4.52
C ALA A 35 18.08 -4.57 -5.45
N ARG A 36 18.49 -4.80 -6.70
CA ARG A 36 18.73 -3.81 -7.76
C ARG A 36 18.17 -4.32 -9.08
N GLY A 37 17.67 -3.42 -9.93
CA GLY A 37 17.11 -3.76 -11.24
C GLY A 37 15.81 -3.01 -11.55
N SER A 38 15.09 -3.45 -12.57
CA SER A 38 13.85 -2.82 -13.05
C SER A 38 12.78 -2.70 -11.96
N LEU A 39 12.22 -1.51 -11.78
CA LEU A 39 11.10 -1.24 -10.86
C LEU A 39 9.73 -1.49 -11.49
N LEU A 40 9.68 -1.88 -12.77
CA LEU A 40 8.43 -2.09 -13.51
C LEU A 40 7.55 -3.16 -12.87
N GLY A 41 8.09 -4.35 -12.59
CA GLY A 41 7.33 -5.44 -11.96
C GLY A 41 6.69 -5.07 -10.62
N PRO A 42 7.47 -4.50 -9.68
CA PRO A 42 6.93 -3.95 -8.44
C PRO A 42 5.88 -2.86 -8.69
N LEU A 43 6.16 -1.87 -9.54
CA LEU A 43 5.22 -0.80 -9.86
C LEU A 43 3.90 -1.35 -10.40
N VAL A 44 3.94 -2.26 -11.37
CA VAL A 44 2.74 -2.90 -11.94
C VAL A 44 1.97 -3.65 -10.85
N THR A 45 2.66 -4.35 -9.93
CA THR A 45 2.00 -5.04 -8.81
C THR A 45 1.30 -4.06 -7.88
N GLY A 46 1.98 -2.97 -7.49
CA GLY A 46 1.41 -1.94 -6.63
C GLY A 46 0.22 -1.23 -7.29
N LEU A 47 0.36 -0.86 -8.57
CA LEU A 47 -0.72 -0.25 -9.35
C LEU A 47 -1.90 -1.20 -9.53
N ALA A 48 -1.68 -2.49 -9.82
CA ALA A 48 -2.75 -3.46 -9.90
C ALA A 48 -3.54 -3.55 -8.59
N CYS A 49 -2.87 -3.49 -7.43
CA CYS A 49 -3.55 -3.43 -6.14
C CYS A 49 -4.35 -2.13 -5.97
N ILE A 50 -3.79 -0.98 -6.35
CA ILE A 50 -4.45 0.33 -6.28
C ILE A 50 -5.66 0.42 -7.22
N GLU A 51 -5.58 -0.11 -8.42
CA GLU A 51 -6.68 -0.20 -9.38
C GLU A 51 -7.76 -1.18 -8.94
N THR A 52 -7.36 -2.30 -8.32
CA THR A 52 -8.33 -3.26 -7.77
C THR A 52 -9.07 -2.65 -6.59
N ALA A 53 -8.37 -1.95 -5.70
CA ALA A 53 -8.99 -1.16 -4.65
C ALA A 53 -9.90 -0.10 -5.30
N THR A 54 -9.31 0.84 -6.06
CA THR A 54 -9.88 1.52 -7.24
C THR A 54 -11.35 1.23 -7.58
N PHE A 55 -11.48 0.12 -8.28
CA PHE A 55 -12.73 -0.41 -8.73
C PHE A 55 -13.66 -0.84 -7.59
N LEU A 56 -13.13 -1.57 -6.60
CA LEU A 56 -13.90 -2.08 -5.47
C LEU A 56 -14.53 -0.97 -4.62
N GLY A 57 -13.79 0.11 -4.32
CA GLY A 57 -14.31 1.25 -3.59
C GLY A 57 -15.46 1.95 -4.32
N GLU A 58 -15.37 2.08 -5.64
CA GLU A 58 -16.45 2.64 -6.47
C GLU A 58 -17.70 1.73 -6.49
N VAL A 59 -17.50 0.41 -6.62
CA VAL A 59 -18.61 -0.56 -6.57
C VAL A 59 -19.32 -0.52 -5.21
N LEU A 60 -18.56 -0.57 -4.11
CA LEU A 60 -19.13 -0.50 -2.76
C LEU A 60 -19.91 0.80 -2.53
N ARG A 61 -19.43 1.91 -3.10
CA ARG A 61 -20.11 3.21 -3.04
C ARG A 61 -21.45 3.18 -3.78
N MET A 62 -21.54 2.56 -4.95
CA MET A 62 -22.80 2.43 -5.70
C MET A 62 -23.85 1.64 -4.92
N GLU A 63 -23.42 0.63 -4.16
CA GLU A 63 -24.27 -0.15 -3.26
C GLU A 63 -24.67 0.61 -1.98
N GLY A 64 -24.32 1.90 -1.88
CA GLY A 64 -24.67 2.75 -0.74
C GLY A 64 -23.84 2.48 0.51
N VAL A 65 -22.74 1.74 0.42
CA VAL A 65 -21.82 1.50 1.54
C VAL A 65 -21.06 2.80 1.84
N ARG A 66 -21.57 3.55 2.82
CA ARG A 66 -20.94 4.77 3.34
C ARG A 66 -20.04 4.41 4.54
N GLY A 67 -18.79 4.88 4.53
CA GLY A 67 -17.95 4.88 5.73
C GLY A 67 -17.15 3.60 6.01
N VAL A 68 -16.65 2.90 4.99
CA VAL A 68 -15.56 1.93 5.20
C VAL A 68 -14.24 2.71 5.17
N PRO A 69 -13.59 3.00 6.31
CA PRO A 69 -12.25 3.55 6.32
C PRO A 69 -11.32 2.45 5.84
N ILE A 70 -10.90 2.48 4.57
CA ILE A 70 -9.75 1.69 4.11
C ILE A 70 -8.51 2.44 4.62
N PRO A 71 -7.78 1.92 5.62
CA PRO A 71 -6.69 2.71 6.20
C PRO A 71 -5.46 2.74 5.29
N TRP A 72 -4.76 3.87 5.34
CA TRP A 72 -3.59 4.29 4.55
C TRP A 72 -2.51 3.18 4.37
N PRO A 73 -1.80 3.08 3.21
CA PRO A 73 -1.69 4.07 2.11
C PRO A 73 -2.65 3.88 0.93
N PHE A 74 -3.62 2.97 0.97
CA PHE A 74 -4.49 2.67 -0.18
C PHE A 74 -5.73 3.56 -0.21
N HIS A 75 -5.56 4.86 0.04
CA HIS A 75 -6.66 5.82 0.06
C HIS A 75 -7.44 5.78 -1.26
N GLN A 76 -8.54 5.06 -1.24
CA GLN A 76 -9.73 5.52 -1.89
C GLN A 76 -10.53 6.31 -0.86
N PHE A 77 -10.90 7.52 -1.24
CA PHE A 77 -11.85 8.30 -0.50
C PHE A 77 -13.18 7.55 -0.42
N VAL A 78 -13.45 6.91 0.71
CA VAL A 78 -14.84 6.70 1.13
C VAL A 78 -15.23 7.63 2.28
N LEU A 79 -14.31 8.30 2.99
CA LEU A 79 -14.59 9.51 3.79
C LEU A 79 -13.29 10.06 4.41
N VAL A 80 -12.67 11.07 3.79
CA VAL A 80 -12.04 12.13 4.60
C VAL A 80 -13.19 13.05 5.00
N GLY A 81 -13.29 13.36 6.30
CA GLY A 81 -14.42 14.07 6.86
C GLY A 81 -14.83 15.31 6.06
N GLY A 82 -16.11 15.41 5.74
CA GLY A 82 -16.78 16.68 5.43
C GLY A 82 -16.87 17.11 3.96
N MET A 83 -16.23 16.44 3.00
CA MET A 83 -16.54 16.66 1.58
C MET A 83 -17.46 15.56 1.09
N GLU A 84 -18.76 15.85 0.98
CA GLU A 84 -19.63 15.00 0.16
C GLU A 84 -19.05 14.96 -1.26
N PRO A 85 -18.96 13.77 -1.89
CA PRO A 85 -18.56 13.67 -3.29
C PRO A 85 -19.44 14.58 -4.12
N SER A 86 -18.83 15.39 -5.00
CA SER A 86 -19.61 16.23 -5.91
C SER A 86 -20.60 15.34 -6.69
N PRO A 87 -21.81 15.82 -6.99
CA PRO A 87 -22.79 15.05 -7.78
C PRO A 87 -22.20 14.47 -9.07
N ASP A 88 -21.25 15.17 -9.68
CA ASP A 88 -20.55 14.76 -10.91
C ASP A 88 -19.71 13.48 -10.77
N SER A 89 -19.19 13.19 -9.58
CA SER A 89 -18.42 11.96 -9.30
C SER A 89 -19.29 10.70 -9.26
N GLN A 90 -20.63 10.84 -9.28
CA GLN A 90 -21.59 9.72 -9.34
C GLN A 90 -21.98 9.36 -10.78
N THR A 91 -21.42 10.03 -11.78
CA THR A 91 -21.68 9.76 -13.20
C THR A 91 -20.75 8.67 -13.75
N PRO A 92 -21.15 7.94 -14.81
CA PRO A 92 -20.24 7.05 -15.53
C PRO A 92 -18.96 7.74 -16.01
N VAL A 93 -19.05 9.05 -16.31
CA VAL A 93 -17.89 9.89 -16.67
C VAL A 93 -16.96 10.09 -15.48
N GLY A 94 -17.51 10.35 -14.29
CA GLY A 94 -16.73 10.43 -13.05
C GLY A 94 -15.97 9.15 -12.73
N LEU A 95 -16.59 7.98 -12.95
CA LEU A 95 -15.95 6.68 -12.79
C LEU A 95 -14.84 6.45 -13.84
N LEU A 96 -15.08 6.83 -15.10
CA LEU A 96 -14.05 6.72 -16.13
C LEU A 96 -12.82 7.60 -15.81
N LEU A 97 -13.06 8.82 -15.33
CA LEU A 97 -11.98 9.73 -14.93
C LEU A 97 -11.21 9.21 -13.71
N SER A 98 -11.89 8.61 -12.73
CA SER A 98 -11.21 8.05 -11.55
C SER A 98 -10.28 6.89 -11.92
N VAL A 99 -10.71 5.99 -12.81
CA VAL A 99 -9.87 4.88 -13.31
C VAL A 99 -8.69 5.37 -14.15
N LEU A 100 -8.82 6.47 -14.89
CA LEU A 100 -7.72 7.04 -15.68
C LEU A 100 -6.70 7.80 -14.83
N VAL A 101 -7.15 8.43 -13.74
CA VAL A 101 -6.28 9.22 -12.84
C VAL A 101 -5.66 8.35 -11.74
N ALA A 102 -6.34 7.29 -11.31
CA ALA A 102 -5.88 6.34 -10.30
C ALA A 102 -4.45 5.81 -10.52
N PRO A 103 -3.98 5.45 -11.73
CA PRO A 103 -2.64 4.91 -11.88
C PRO A 103 -1.56 5.99 -11.73
N LEU A 104 -1.84 7.22 -12.14
CA LEU A 104 -0.93 8.37 -11.97
C LEU A 104 -0.84 8.77 -10.50
N ALA A 105 -1.99 8.95 -9.85
CA ALA A 105 -2.07 9.26 -8.43
C ALA A 105 -1.47 8.13 -7.57
N GLY A 106 -1.75 6.88 -7.93
CA GLY A 106 -1.23 5.68 -7.27
C GLY A 106 0.28 5.54 -7.40
N ALA A 107 0.85 5.79 -8.59
CA ALA A 107 2.30 5.78 -8.79
C ALA A 107 2.99 6.86 -7.93
N LEU A 108 2.44 8.07 -7.92
CA LEU A 108 2.95 9.16 -7.08
C LEU A 108 2.87 8.80 -5.60
N LEU A 109 1.74 8.26 -5.15
CA LEU A 109 1.53 7.83 -3.78
C LEU A 109 2.52 6.74 -3.36
N LEU A 110 2.70 5.69 -4.17
CA LEU A 110 3.70 4.64 -3.93
C LEU A 110 5.10 5.23 -3.83
N ALA A 111 5.45 6.20 -4.69
CA ALA A 111 6.75 6.87 -4.65
C ALA A 111 6.93 7.71 -3.38
N LEU A 112 5.90 8.46 -2.94
CA LEU A 112 5.93 9.25 -1.71
C LEU A 112 6.04 8.37 -0.47
N VAL A 113 5.25 7.29 -0.39
CA VAL A 113 5.28 6.31 0.70
C VAL A 113 6.67 5.65 0.77
N ALA A 114 7.19 5.22 -0.38
CA ALA A 114 8.54 4.67 -0.47
C ALA A 114 9.61 5.70 -0.12
N GLY A 115 9.40 6.97 -0.46
CA GLY A 115 10.32 8.07 -0.15
C GLY A 115 10.39 8.32 1.36
N ALA A 116 9.25 8.45 2.01
CA ALA A 116 9.15 8.60 3.46
C ALA A 116 9.74 7.37 4.19
N GLY A 117 9.39 6.15 3.74
CA GLY A 117 9.95 4.92 4.26
C GLY A 117 11.46 4.83 4.04
N HIS A 118 11.97 5.24 2.87
CA HIS A 118 13.41 5.21 2.59
C HIS A 118 14.16 6.25 3.41
N TYR A 119 13.59 7.43 3.60
CA TYR A 119 14.12 8.45 4.49
C TYR A 119 14.24 7.92 5.93
N MET A 120 13.21 7.23 6.44
CA MET A 120 13.25 6.57 7.75
C MET A 120 14.27 5.42 7.82
N VAL A 121 14.43 4.64 6.75
CA VAL A 121 15.50 3.64 6.67
C VAL A 121 16.87 4.30 6.79
N ARG A 122 17.09 5.46 6.16
CA ARG A 122 18.37 6.18 6.22
C ARG A 122 18.74 6.70 7.61
N THR A 123 17.79 6.88 8.52
CA THR A 123 18.09 7.29 9.90
C THR A 123 18.56 6.13 10.78
N VAL A 124 18.29 4.88 10.41
CA VAL A 124 18.62 3.68 11.21
C VAL A 124 19.59 2.71 10.55
N ALA A 125 19.75 2.82 9.23
CA ALA A 125 20.60 1.96 8.42
C ALA A 125 22.04 2.49 8.34
N PRO A 126 23.06 1.60 8.35
CA PRO A 126 24.43 1.98 8.03
C PRO A 126 24.56 2.58 6.62
N ALA A 127 25.60 3.37 6.39
CA ALA A 127 25.94 3.83 5.05
C ALA A 127 26.19 2.63 4.10
N GLY A 128 25.75 2.73 2.84
CA GLY A 128 25.99 1.70 1.82
C GLY A 128 24.97 0.57 1.75
N THR A 129 23.87 0.60 2.50
CA THR A 129 22.74 -0.33 2.31
C THR A 129 22.02 -0.10 0.98
N ALA A 130 21.04 -0.95 0.66
CA ALA A 130 20.28 -0.84 -0.57
C ALA A 130 19.61 0.55 -0.75
N GLY A 131 19.43 0.96 -2.00
CA GLY A 131 18.91 2.30 -2.33
C GLY A 131 17.40 2.43 -2.23
N PHE A 132 16.87 3.55 -2.71
CA PHE A 132 15.42 3.81 -2.77
C PHE A 132 14.64 2.70 -3.49
N GLY A 133 15.16 2.19 -4.60
CA GLY A 133 14.50 1.15 -5.39
C GLY A 133 14.17 -0.11 -4.58
N ALA A 134 15.00 -0.45 -3.60
CA ALA A 134 14.74 -1.56 -2.68
C ALA A 134 13.54 -1.27 -1.76
N THR A 135 13.46 -0.07 -1.17
CA THR A 135 12.30 0.32 -0.36
C THR A 135 11.03 0.41 -1.21
N PHE A 136 11.14 0.94 -2.43
CA PHE A 136 10.02 1.03 -3.37
C PHE A 136 9.43 -0.34 -3.71
N ARG A 137 10.26 -1.37 -3.92
CA ARG A 137 9.82 -2.76 -4.09
C ARG A 137 9.00 -3.23 -2.89
N VAL A 138 9.52 -3.02 -1.68
CA VAL A 138 8.86 -3.46 -0.44
C VAL A 138 7.47 -2.82 -0.32
N VAL A 139 7.35 -1.51 -0.57
CA VAL A 139 6.08 -0.78 -0.54
C VAL A 139 5.09 -1.31 -1.57
N CYS A 140 5.53 -1.52 -2.82
CA CYS A 140 4.66 -2.04 -3.87
C CYS A 140 4.16 -3.46 -3.57
N TYR A 141 5.03 -4.34 -3.06
CA TYR A 141 4.63 -5.71 -2.73
C TYR A 141 3.79 -5.79 -1.45
N SER A 142 4.01 -4.93 -0.45
CA SER A 142 3.14 -4.90 0.74
C SER A 142 1.70 -4.48 0.41
N ALA A 143 1.46 -3.84 -0.73
CA ALA A 143 0.12 -3.53 -1.24
C ALA A 143 -0.77 -4.76 -1.42
N VAL A 144 -0.18 -5.92 -1.74
CA VAL A 144 -0.92 -7.17 -1.94
C VAL A 144 -1.68 -7.58 -0.68
N ALA A 145 -1.03 -7.51 0.48
CA ALA A 145 -1.68 -7.81 1.76
C ALA A 145 -2.70 -6.74 2.14
N ALA A 146 -2.36 -5.47 1.87
CA ALA A 146 -3.21 -4.35 2.21
C ALA A 146 -4.47 -4.27 1.35
N LEU A 147 -4.49 -4.89 0.16
CA LEU A 147 -5.70 -5.01 -0.66
C LEU A 147 -6.85 -5.65 0.14
N GLY A 148 -6.58 -6.59 1.05
CA GLY A 148 -7.62 -7.18 1.91
C GLY A 148 -8.25 -6.22 2.93
N ALA A 149 -7.75 -4.98 3.05
CA ALA A 149 -8.23 -4.00 4.02
C ALA A 149 -9.69 -3.57 3.83
N TRP A 150 -10.27 -3.80 2.64
CA TRP A 150 -11.68 -3.49 2.38
C TRP A 150 -12.65 -4.37 3.17
N VAL A 151 -12.24 -5.58 3.57
CA VAL A 151 -13.15 -6.54 4.19
C VAL A 151 -13.50 -6.08 5.62
N PRO A 152 -14.80 -5.94 5.96
CA PRO A 152 -15.21 -5.59 7.31
C PRO A 152 -14.61 -6.52 8.37
N HIS A 153 -14.31 -5.98 9.55
CA HIS A 153 -13.73 -6.66 10.71
C HIS A 153 -12.31 -7.23 10.55
N ILE A 154 -11.92 -7.73 9.38
CA ILE A 154 -10.57 -8.29 9.14
C ILE A 154 -9.62 -7.31 8.47
N GLY A 155 -10.10 -6.19 7.93
CA GLY A 155 -9.27 -5.26 7.18
C GLY A 155 -8.09 -4.69 7.98
N VAL A 156 -8.27 -4.48 9.28
CA VAL A 156 -7.18 -4.08 10.19
C VAL A 156 -6.10 -5.17 10.29
N LEU A 157 -6.49 -6.45 10.31
CA LEU A 157 -5.54 -7.56 10.31
C LEU A 157 -4.74 -7.60 9.00
N CYS A 158 -5.39 -7.31 7.86
CA CYS A 158 -4.71 -7.20 6.57
C CYS A 158 -3.66 -6.09 6.55
N LEU A 159 -3.92 -4.95 7.22
CA LEU A 159 -2.93 -3.87 7.34
C LEU A 159 -1.79 -4.17 8.32
N ILE A 160 -2.10 -4.83 9.44
CA ILE A 160 -1.06 -5.34 10.34
C ILE A 160 -0.17 -6.32 9.56
N HIS A 161 -0.78 -7.18 8.75
CA HIS A 161 -0.04 -8.12 7.91
C HIS A 161 0.79 -7.42 6.84
N ALA A 162 0.25 -6.42 6.14
CA ALA A 162 1.00 -5.60 5.20
C ALA A 162 2.19 -4.89 5.86
N THR A 163 2.01 -4.40 7.08
CA THR A 163 3.07 -3.80 7.90
C THR A 163 4.14 -4.84 8.23
N ALA A 164 3.74 -6.06 8.62
CA ALA A 164 4.66 -7.17 8.90
C ALA A 164 5.47 -7.58 7.66
N ILE A 165 4.84 -7.63 6.47
CA ILE A 165 5.52 -7.84 5.19
C ILE A 165 6.51 -6.70 4.92
N GLY A 166 6.10 -5.45 5.16
CA GLY A 166 6.97 -4.28 5.02
C GLY A 166 8.21 -4.36 5.91
N VAL A 167 8.05 -4.75 7.18
CA VAL A 167 9.16 -4.96 8.12
C VAL A 167 10.07 -6.10 7.66
N ALA A 168 9.51 -7.23 7.24
CA ALA A 168 10.29 -8.36 6.72
C ALA A 168 11.10 -7.97 5.47
N GLY A 169 10.49 -7.24 4.53
CA GLY A 169 11.14 -6.76 3.32
C GLY A 169 12.25 -5.77 3.61
N VAL A 170 11.99 -4.74 4.42
CA VAL A 170 13.03 -3.78 4.81
C VAL A 170 14.19 -4.47 5.53
N ARG A 171 13.89 -5.40 6.45
CA ARG A 171 14.89 -6.18 7.17
C ARG A 171 15.82 -6.94 6.23
N VAL A 172 15.25 -7.65 5.26
CA VAL A 172 16.01 -8.49 4.32
C VAL A 172 16.82 -7.63 3.36
N VAL A 173 16.16 -6.67 2.69
CA VAL A 173 16.76 -5.94 1.58
C VAL A 173 17.79 -4.90 2.06
N HIS A 174 17.58 -4.31 3.24
CA HIS A 174 18.52 -3.37 3.86
C HIS A 174 19.43 -4.02 4.91
N ARG A 175 19.33 -5.35 5.12
CA ARG A 175 20.14 -6.12 6.08
C ARG A 175 20.12 -5.53 7.49
N LEU A 176 18.94 -5.14 7.95
CA LEU A 176 18.74 -4.54 9.27
C LEU A 176 18.36 -5.60 10.31
N PRO A 177 18.66 -5.39 11.60
CA PRO A 177 18.02 -6.16 12.66
C PRO A 177 16.51 -5.84 12.70
N ALA A 178 15.70 -6.82 13.12
CA ALA A 178 14.23 -6.72 13.09
C ALA A 178 13.69 -5.45 13.78
N ARG A 179 14.25 -5.07 14.93
CA ARG A 179 13.86 -3.86 15.66
C ARG A 179 14.06 -2.58 14.83
N ARG A 180 15.18 -2.45 14.11
CA ARG A 180 15.46 -1.26 13.29
C ARG A 180 14.60 -1.22 12.02
N ALA A 181 14.34 -2.37 11.41
CA ALA A 181 13.40 -2.46 10.30
C ALA A 181 11.98 -2.08 10.75
N ALA A 182 11.54 -2.57 11.92
CA ALA A 182 10.26 -2.22 12.51
C ALA A 182 10.16 -0.71 12.77
N THR A 183 11.18 -0.09 13.37
CA THR A 183 11.16 1.36 13.60
C THR A 183 11.05 2.14 12.29
N ALA A 184 11.80 1.76 11.25
CA ALA A 184 11.78 2.48 9.97
C ALA A 184 10.44 2.38 9.22
N VAL A 185 9.71 1.26 9.38
CA VAL A 185 8.42 1.03 8.72
C VAL A 185 7.27 1.59 9.55
N VAL A 186 7.29 1.41 10.86
CA VAL A 186 6.20 1.81 11.76
C VAL A 186 6.23 3.31 12.05
N SER A 187 7.39 3.95 12.15
CA SER A 187 7.45 5.40 12.46
C SER A 187 6.72 6.30 11.46
N PRO A 188 6.85 6.17 10.12
CA PRO A 188 6.09 7.02 9.20
C PRO A 188 4.59 6.72 9.28
N ILE A 189 4.20 5.46 9.48
CA ILE A 189 2.79 5.07 9.65
C ILE A 189 2.22 5.67 10.93
N ALA A 190 2.92 5.53 12.05
CA ALA A 190 2.51 6.06 13.35
C ALA A 190 2.39 7.59 13.32
N LEU A 191 3.32 8.29 12.66
CA LEU A 191 3.25 9.74 12.47
C LEU A 191 1.98 10.13 11.71
N LEU A 192 1.68 9.46 10.59
CA LEU A 192 0.50 9.75 9.78
C LEU A 192 -0.79 9.47 10.54
N VAL A 193 -0.88 8.33 11.23
CA VAL A 193 -2.03 7.98 12.08
C VAL A 193 -2.23 9.04 13.17
N THR A 194 -1.14 9.50 13.79
CA THR A 194 -1.20 10.53 14.84
C THR A 194 -1.68 11.87 14.27
N VAL A 195 -1.09 12.34 13.18
CA VAL A 195 -1.47 13.60 12.53
C VAL A 195 -2.93 13.56 12.09
N PHE A 196 -3.35 12.48 11.43
CA PHE A 196 -4.74 12.30 11.02
C PHE A 196 -5.68 12.27 12.23
N GLY A 197 -5.37 11.51 13.26
CA GLY A 197 -6.16 11.46 14.50
C GLY A 197 -6.33 12.83 15.15
N VAL A 198 -5.25 13.62 15.25
CA VAL A 198 -5.31 15.00 15.76
C VAL A 198 -6.20 15.89 14.89
N MET A 199 -6.07 15.82 13.57
CA MET A 199 -6.91 16.60 12.65
C MET A 199 -8.40 16.29 12.82
N GLN A 200 -8.76 15.01 13.02
CA GLN A 200 -10.16 14.61 13.26
C GLN A 200 -10.70 15.17 14.58
N VAL A 201 -9.89 15.17 15.64
CA VAL A 201 -10.28 15.77 16.94
C VAL A 201 -10.48 17.27 16.80
N LEU A 202 -9.55 17.98 16.13
CA LEU A 202 -9.67 19.42 15.90
C LEU A 202 -10.93 19.77 15.08
N ALA A 203 -11.21 19.00 14.03
CA ALA A 203 -12.42 19.18 13.22
C ALA A 203 -13.70 18.95 14.05
N ALA A 204 -13.73 17.91 14.89
CA ALA A 204 -14.86 17.65 15.78
C ALA A 204 -15.07 18.77 16.80
N VAL A 205 -13.99 19.29 17.41
CA VAL A 205 -14.05 20.43 18.33
C VAL A 205 -14.56 21.67 17.62
N ALA A 206 -14.05 21.98 16.42
CA ALA A 206 -14.51 23.11 15.64
C ALA A 206 -16.02 23.02 15.33
N LEU A 207 -16.50 21.85 14.90
CA LEU A 207 -17.93 21.61 14.64
C LEU A 207 -18.79 21.79 15.90
N LEU A 208 -18.31 21.35 17.07
CA LEU A 208 -19.02 21.56 18.32
C LEU A 208 -19.09 23.04 18.70
N VAL A 209 -17.99 23.78 18.55
CA VAL A 209 -17.96 25.22 18.82
C VAL A 209 -18.87 26.00 17.87
N PHE A 210 -18.85 25.72 16.57
CA PHE A 210 -19.69 26.44 15.60
C PHE A 210 -21.19 26.12 15.70
N ASN A 211 -21.57 24.93 16.18
CA ASN A 211 -22.98 24.54 16.30
C ASN A 211 -23.61 24.89 17.66
N TYR A 212 -22.81 25.06 18.72
CA TYR A 212 -23.30 25.22 20.09
C TYR A 212 -22.69 26.41 20.85
N GLY A 213 -21.80 27.19 20.23
CA GLY A 213 -21.15 28.37 20.79
C GLY A 213 -21.73 29.69 20.32
#